data_AF-J3A3C5-F1
#
_entry.id   AF-J3A3C5-F1
#
_cell.length_a   1.000
_cell.length_b   1.000
_cell.length_c   1.000
_cell.angle_alpha   90.00
_cell.angle_beta   90.00
_cell.angle_gamma   90.00
#
_symmetry.space_group_name_H-M   'P 1'
#
loop_
_entity.id
_entity.type
_entity.pdbx_description
1 polymer ?
#
loop_
_entity_poly.entity_id
_entity_poly.type
_entity_poly.pdbx_seq_one_letter_code
_entity_poly.pdbx_strand_id
1 'polypeptide(L)'
;AVAIVEALKKSNADADSEKLIAAMEGMTFDTPKGQMQFRAEDHQALQTLYAIKLEKKDGVDHPVPVFVREMTMEETAPPVRNQK
;
A
#
# COMPACT_ATOMS: atom_id res chain seq x y z
N ALA A 1 -8.69 -5.60 -2.93
CA ALA A 1 -10.11 -5.60 -2.49
C ALA A 1 -10.33 -4.78 -1.21
N VAL A 2 -9.50 -4.91 -0.17
CA VAL A 2 -9.73 -4.24 1.14
C VAL A 2 -9.92 -2.73 1.04
N ALA A 3 -9.04 -2.01 0.33
CA ALA A 3 -9.16 -0.56 0.17
C ALA A 3 -10.50 -0.08 -0.39
N ILE A 4 -11.07 -0.80 -1.37
CA ILE A 4 -12.38 -0.48 -1.97
C ILE A 4 -13.50 -0.72 -0.98
N VAL A 5 -13.43 -1.83 -0.22
CA VAL A 5 -14.43 -2.14 0.81
C VAL A 5 -14.40 -1.09 1.92
N GLU A 6 -13.21 -0.67 2.37
CA GLU A 6 -13.07 0.38 3.38
C GLU A 6 -13.56 1.74 2.86
N ALA A 7 -13.26 2.08 1.61
CA ALA A 7 -13.78 3.29 0.97
C ALA A 7 -15.32 3.28 0.92
N LEU A 8 -15.93 2.16 0.51
CA LEU A 8 -17.38 2.01 0.48
C LEU A 8 -18.01 2.04 1.87
N LYS A 9 -17.37 1.47 2.90
CA LYS A 9 -17.84 1.63 4.28
C LYS A 9 -17.84 3.10 4.71
N LYS A 10 -16.76 3.83 4.39
CA LYS A 10 -16.63 5.26 4.70
C LYS A 10 -17.59 6.14 3.91
N SER A 11 -17.92 5.77 2.67
CA SER A 11 -18.87 6.49 1.83
C SER A 11 -20.33 6.05 2.03
N ASN A 12 -20.64 5.21 3.03
CA ASN A 12 -21.96 4.63 3.26
C ASN A 12 -22.54 3.90 2.03
N ALA A 13 -21.71 3.06 1.42
CA ALA A 13 -21.97 2.31 0.19
C ALA A 13 -22.22 3.17 -1.05
N ASP A 14 -21.96 4.47 -0.98
CA ASP A 14 -22.05 5.36 -2.12
C ASP A 14 -20.79 5.21 -3.00
N ALA A 15 -21.01 4.78 -4.23
CA ALA A 15 -19.95 4.54 -5.22
C ALA A 15 -19.73 5.74 -6.16
N ASP A 16 -20.35 6.89 -5.86
CA ASP A 16 -20.05 8.15 -6.56
C ASP A 16 -18.56 8.51 -6.44
N SER A 17 -17.97 8.95 -7.55
CA SER A 17 -16.52 9.14 -7.64
C SER A 17 -16.01 10.25 -6.71
N GLU A 18 -16.72 11.37 -6.61
CA GLU A 18 -16.31 12.48 -5.75
C GLU A 18 -16.37 12.09 -4.28
N LYS A 19 -17.39 11.32 -3.89
CA LYS A 19 -17.49 10.77 -2.53
C LYS A 19 -16.37 9.77 -2.24
N LEU A 20 -16.01 8.91 -3.20
CA LEU A 20 -14.92 7.97 -3.03
C LEU A 20 -13.56 8.68 -2.93
N ILE A 21 -13.31 9.70 -3.75
CA ILE A 21 -12.09 10.52 -3.66
C ILE A 21 -11.98 11.13 -2.26
N ALA A 22 -13.03 11.82 -1.79
CA ALA A 22 -13.05 12.42 -0.46
C ALA A 22 -12.89 11.39 0.68
N ALA A 23 -13.43 10.18 0.51
CA ALA A 23 -13.30 9.09 1.49
C ALA A 23 -11.89 8.45 1.51
N MET A 24 -11.21 8.46 0.36
CA MET A 24 -9.94 7.76 0.15
C MET A 24 -8.71 8.64 0.39
N GLU A 25 -8.79 9.96 0.23
CA GLU A 25 -7.68 10.87 0.55
C GLU A 25 -7.31 10.80 2.05
N GLY A 26 -6.06 10.41 2.34
CA GLY A 26 -5.60 10.17 3.71
C GLY A 26 -6.14 8.87 4.34
N MET A 27 -6.85 8.03 3.58
CA MET A 27 -7.42 6.80 4.11
C MET A 27 -6.34 5.78 4.42
N THR A 28 -6.35 5.34 5.67
CA THR A 28 -5.57 4.21 6.18
C THR A 28 -6.40 2.92 6.17
N PHE A 29 -5.78 1.80 5.78
CA PHE A 29 -6.42 0.49 5.71
C PHE A 29 -5.42 -0.66 5.90
N ASP A 30 -5.89 -1.79 6.43
CA ASP A 30 -5.06 -2.95 6.70
C ASP A 30 -4.89 -3.85 5.47
N THR A 31 -3.69 -4.40 5.30
CA THR A 31 -3.35 -5.31 4.20
C THR A 31 -2.48 -6.46 4.71
N PRO A 32 -2.23 -7.50 3.90
CA PRO A 32 -1.26 -8.53 4.24
C PRO A 32 0.17 -8.00 4.46
N LYS A 33 0.48 -6.79 3.97
CA LYS A 33 1.76 -6.10 4.17
C LYS A 33 1.76 -5.18 5.39
N GLY A 34 0.76 -5.30 6.27
CA GLY A 34 0.50 -4.33 7.33
C GLY A 34 -0.34 -3.16 6.82
N GLN A 35 -0.26 -2.05 7.55
CA GLN A 35 -1.05 -0.87 7.30
C GLN A 35 -0.55 -0.10 6.06
N MET A 36 -1.47 0.33 5.20
CA MET A 36 -1.20 1.23 4.09
C MET A 36 -2.03 2.50 4.21
N GLN A 37 -1.59 3.57 3.56
CA GLN A 37 -2.31 4.85 3.50
C GLN A 37 -2.28 5.42 2.08
N PHE A 38 -3.39 5.94 1.58
CA PHE A 38 -3.38 6.78 0.39
C PHE A 38 -2.96 8.21 0.75
N ARG A 39 -1.82 8.65 0.21
CA ARG A 39 -1.35 10.04 0.34
C ARG A 39 -2.30 10.98 -0.40
N ALA A 40 -2.77 12.03 0.24
CA ALA A 40 -3.78 12.92 -0.33
C ALA A 40 -3.25 13.70 -1.55
N GLU A 41 -1.97 14.03 -1.56
CA GLU A 41 -1.34 14.89 -2.55
C GLU A 41 -1.29 14.27 -3.94
N ASP A 42 -1.05 12.97 -4.06
CA ASP A 42 -0.87 12.27 -5.34
C ASP A 42 -1.48 10.87 -5.40
N HIS A 43 -2.26 10.50 -4.39
CA HIS A 43 -2.98 9.23 -4.27
C HIS A 43 -2.06 7.99 -4.28
N GLN A 44 -0.77 8.18 -4.00
CA GLN A 44 0.16 7.08 -3.80
C GLN A 44 -0.23 6.26 -2.56
N ALA A 45 -0.34 4.94 -2.72
CA ALA A 45 -0.45 4.02 -1.59
C ALA A 45 0.92 3.89 -0.90
N LEU A 46 1.12 4.64 0.18
CA LEU A 46 2.25 4.52 1.08
C LEU A 46 2.13 3.21 1.85
N GLN A 47 3.25 2.49 1.93
CA GLN A 47 3.26 1.13 2.43
C GLN A 47 4.64 0.74 2.91
N THR A 48 4.70 -0.19 3.86
CA THR A 48 5.93 -0.90 4.18
C THR A 48 6.47 -1.64 2.95
N LEU A 49 7.80 -1.60 2.77
CA LEU A 49 8.52 -2.48 1.85
C LEU A 49 9.52 -3.35 2.63
N TYR A 50 9.91 -4.46 2.01
CA TYR A 50 10.79 -5.44 2.63
C TYR A 50 12.05 -5.61 1.80
N ALA A 51 13.20 -5.41 2.44
CA ALA A 51 14.47 -5.80 1.86
C ALA A 51 14.58 -7.32 1.97
N ILE A 52 14.79 -7.99 0.84
CA ILE A 52 14.97 -9.44 0.77
C ILE A 52 16.27 -9.78 0.06
N LYS A 53 16.80 -10.96 0.38
CA LYS A 53 17.88 -11.60 -0.34
C LYS A 53 17.36 -12.88 -0.96
N LEU A 54 17.63 -13.11 -2.24
CA LEU A 54 17.27 -14.36 -2.90
C LEU A 54 18.33 -15.42 -2.61
N GLU A 55 17.91 -16.60 -2.15
CA GLU A 55 18.79 -17.71 -1.83
C GLU A 55 18.32 -19.01 -2.49
N LYS A 56 19.25 -19.84 -2.93
CA LYS A 56 18.93 -21.18 -3.44
C LYS A 56 18.65 -22.11 -2.27
N LYS A 57 17.52 -22.82 -2.29
CA LYS A 57 17.16 -23.83 -1.29
C LYS A 57 16.82 -25.15 -1.96
N ASP A 58 17.21 -26.26 -1.35
CA ASP A 58 16.87 -27.59 -1.85
C ASP A 58 15.35 -27.83 -1.72
N GLY A 59 14.79 -28.57 -2.68
CA GLY A 59 13.36 -28.89 -2.72
C GLY A 59 12.47 -27.89 -3.47
N VAL A 60 13.04 -26.80 -3.99
CA VAL A 60 12.36 -25.86 -4.89
C VAL A 60 13.25 -25.49 -6.08
N ASP A 61 12.64 -25.21 -7.23
CA ASP A 61 13.32 -24.94 -8.50
C ASP A 61 13.60 -23.44 -8.73
N HIS A 62 13.25 -22.58 -7.79
CA HIS A 62 13.40 -21.13 -7.86
C HIS A 62 14.11 -20.56 -6.61
N PRO A 63 14.77 -19.39 -6.72
CA PRO A 63 15.35 -18.71 -5.56
C PRO A 63 14.27 -18.33 -4.54
N VAL A 64 14.50 -18.64 -3.28
CA VAL A 64 13.59 -18.32 -2.16
C VAL A 64 13.95 -16.95 -1.60
N PRO A 65 12.98 -16.03 -1.47
CA PRO A 65 13.20 -14.76 -0.80
C PRO A 65 13.38 -14.96 0.71
N VAL A 66 14.51 -14.51 1.22
CA VAL A 66 14.84 -14.50 2.66
C VAL A 66 14.77 -13.05 3.14
N PHE A 67 14.01 -12.83 4.21
CA PHE A 67 13.84 -11.52 4.83
C PHE A 67 15.15 -10.98 5.39
N VAL A 68 15.44 -9.71 5.10
CA VAL A 68 16.58 -8.98 5.68
C VAL A 68 16.08 -7.97 6.70
N ARG A 69 15.19 -7.06 6.27
CA ARG A 69 14.57 -6.08 7.16
C ARG A 69 13.30 -5.49 6.57
N GLU A 70 12.53 -4.87 7.46
CA GLU A 70 11.39 -4.02 7.14
C GLU A 70 11.84 -2.57 6.91
N MET A 71 11.15 -1.86 6.02
CA MET A 71 11.34 -0.45 5.69
C MET A 71 10.00 0.25 5.82
N THR A 72 9.92 1.30 6.65
CA THR A 72 8.65 1.95 6.98
C THR A 72 8.06 2.68 5.78
N MET A 73 6.79 3.08 5.88
CA MET A 73 6.13 3.85 4.83
C MET A 73 6.78 5.23 4.62
N GLU A 74 7.36 5.82 5.66
CA GLU A 74 8.11 7.09 5.58
C GLU A 74 9.46 6.90 4.87
N GLU A 75 10.19 5.81 5.16
CA GLU A 75 11.47 5.51 4.53
C GLU A 75 11.32 5.25 3.02
N THR A 76 10.18 4.67 2.63
CA THR A 76 9.92 4.20 1.26
C THR A 76 9.02 5.13 0.45
N ALA A 77 8.58 6.24 1.06
CA ALA A 77 7.73 7.21 0.40
C ALA A 77 8.42 7.81 -0.83
N PRO A 78 7.89 7.61 -2.05
CA PRO A 78 8.44 8.26 -3.22
C PRO A 78 8.14 9.77 -3.18
N PRO A 79 8.94 10.59 -3.88
CA PRO A 79 8.64 12.02 -4.00
C PRO A 79 7.30 12.24 -4.71
N VAL A 80 6.60 13.29 -4.33
CA VAL A 80 5.39 13.77 -5.03
C VAL A 80 5.80 14.36 -6.38
N ARG A 81 5.15 13.96 -7.47
CA ARG A 81 5.52 14.35 -8.85
C ARG A 81 4.35 14.78 -9.75
N ASN A 82 3.20 15.08 -9.17
CA ASN A 82 2.00 15.50 -9.92
C ASN A 82 1.78 17.03 -9.93
N GLN A 83 2.68 17.82 -9.34
CA GLN A 83 2.67 19.27 -9.48
C GLN A 83 3.19 19.66 -10.87
N LYS A 84 2.39 20.39 -11.63
CA LYS A 84 2.72 20.90 -12.97
C LYS A 84 3.39 22.27 -12.91
#